data_AF-A0A371B256-F1
#
_entry.id   AF-A0A371B256-F1
#
_cell.length_a   1.000
_cell.length_b   1.000
_cell.length_c   1.000
_cell.angle_alpha   90.00
_cell.angle_beta   90.00
_cell.angle_gamma   90.00
#
_symmetry.space_group_name_H-M   'P 1'
#
loop_
_entity.id
_entity.type
_entity.pdbx_description
1 polymer ?
#
loop_
_entity_poly.entity_id
_entity_poly.type
_entity_poly.pdbx_seq_one_letter_code
_entity_poly.pdbx_strand_id
1 'polypeptide(L)'
;MPAFTLPDALVINLYWVLALLCCGFAAVAGGRSGRIGALMIITASVASVAGEQFGTWNQTHIPVMTIDFILLAGFYWLALRSKSYWPIWVTGFHLISVFSHIAVLFADDVRQMLYYGFGAFWSLPILLAMVIGISRDRLQHIEPG
;
A
#
# COMPACT_ATOMS: atom_id res chain seq x y z
N MET A 1 4.48 -16.10 21.68
CA MET A 1 3.74 -14.97 21.08
C MET A 1 4.45 -13.71 21.56
N PRO A 2 5.12 -12.92 20.71
CA PRO A 2 5.63 -11.63 21.16
C PRO A 2 4.45 -10.81 21.68
N ALA A 3 4.56 -10.26 22.89
CA ALA A 3 3.52 -9.44 23.48
C ALA A 3 3.37 -8.17 22.62
N PHE A 4 2.20 -7.99 22.01
CA PHE A 4 1.87 -6.78 21.27
C PHE A 4 2.04 -5.58 22.19
N THR A 5 2.97 -4.68 21.88
CA THR A 5 3.11 -3.47 22.68
C THR A 5 2.01 -2.48 22.29
N LEU A 6 1.51 -1.68 23.23
CA LEU A 6 0.48 -0.67 22.96
C LEU A 6 0.78 0.24 21.74
N PRO A 7 2.05 0.64 21.50
CA PRO A 7 2.45 1.37 20.29
C PRO A 7 2.18 0.62 18.98
N ASP A 8 2.46 -0.68 18.93
CA ASP A 8 2.29 -1.48 17.71
C ASP A 8 0.81 -1.57 17.33
N ALA A 9 -0.06 -1.78 18.33
CA ALA A 9 -1.51 -1.86 18.13
C ALA A 9 -2.06 -0.54 17.57
N LEU A 10 -1.57 0.58 18.08
CA LEU A 10 -1.98 1.89 17.63
C LEU A 10 -1.64 2.11 16.14
N VAL A 11 -0.41 1.78 15.73
CA VAL A 11 0.04 1.96 14.33
C VAL A 11 -0.81 1.13 13.37
N ILE A 12 -1.10 -0.13 13.70
CA ILE A 12 -1.92 -1.00 12.85
C ILE A 12 -3.36 -0.49 12.74
N ASN A 13 -3.97 -0.12 13.87
CA ASN A 13 -5.33 0.42 13.84
C ASN A 13 -5.40 1.73 13.06
N LEU A 14 -4.41 2.61 13.21
CA LEU A 14 -4.34 3.87 12.47
C LEU A 14 -4.20 3.61 10.96
N TYR A 15 -3.37 2.66 10.56
CA TYR A 15 -3.24 2.25 9.17
C TYR A 15 -4.58 1.79 8.59
N TRP A 16 -5.30 0.89 9.27
CA TRP A 16 -6.58 0.38 8.78
C TRP A 16 -7.64 1.47 8.65
N VAL A 17 -7.74 2.35 9.64
CA VAL A 17 -8.66 3.50 9.59
C VAL A 17 -8.33 4.38 8.40
N LEU A 18 -7.06 4.73 8.21
CA LEU A 18 -6.63 5.57 7.10
C LEU A 18 -6.86 4.89 5.74
N ALA A 19 -6.50 3.62 5.61
CA ALA A 19 -6.70 2.84 4.39
C ALA A 19 -8.18 2.78 4.01
N LEU A 20 -9.07 2.49 4.97
CA LEU A 20 -10.51 2.45 4.74
C LEU A 20 -11.07 3.82 4.31
N LEU A 21 -10.62 4.91 4.94
CA LEU A 21 -11.04 6.26 4.56
C LEU A 21 -10.56 6.63 3.16
N CYS A 22 -9.29 6.42 2.85
CA CYS A 22 -8.70 6.74 1.54
C CYS A 22 -9.28 5.86 0.41
N CYS A 23 -9.43 4.55 0.65
CA CYS A 23 -10.03 3.63 -0.32
C CYS A 23 -11.53 3.89 -0.48
N GLY A 24 -12.25 4.24 0.59
CA GLY A 24 -13.64 4.68 0.53
C GLY A 24 -13.81 5.94 -0.30
N PHE A 25 -12.97 6.95 -0.06
CA PHE A 25 -12.91 8.16 -0.88
C PHE A 25 -12.62 7.82 -2.35
N ALA A 26 -11.61 6.98 -2.62
CA ALA A 26 -11.25 6.60 -3.99
C ALA A 26 -12.37 5.82 -4.71
N ALA A 27 -13.13 4.99 -3.99
CA ALA A 27 -14.25 4.24 -4.55
C ALA A 27 -15.43 5.15 -4.95
N VAL A 28 -15.71 6.18 -4.16
CA VAL A 28 -16.80 7.15 -4.40
C VAL A 28 -16.38 8.20 -5.43
N ALA A 29 -15.18 8.76 -5.28
CA ALA A 29 -14.74 9.96 -6.00
C ALA A 29 -13.82 9.67 -7.20
N GLY A 30 -13.14 8.51 -7.24
CA GLY A 30 -12.08 8.21 -8.22
C GLY A 30 -12.51 7.51 -9.50
N GLY A 31 -13.81 7.40 -9.76
CA GLY A 31 -14.33 6.73 -10.95
C GLY A 31 -13.86 5.28 -11.09
N ARG A 32 -13.58 4.82 -12.31
CA ARG A 32 -13.15 3.43 -12.56
C ARG A 32 -11.75 3.14 -12.01
N SER A 33 -10.78 4.00 -12.28
CA SER A 33 -9.39 3.79 -11.83
C SER A 33 -9.27 3.82 -10.32
N GLY A 34 -9.96 4.75 -9.64
CA GLY A 34 -9.95 4.84 -8.18
C GLY A 34 -10.57 3.62 -7.50
N ARG A 35 -11.70 3.10 -8.03
CA ARG A 35 -12.31 1.86 -7.53
C ARG A 35 -11.39 0.65 -7.66
N ILE A 36 -10.72 0.51 -8.80
CA ILE A 36 -9.78 -0.59 -9.04
C ILE A 36 -8.58 -0.47 -8.09
N GLY A 37 -7.99 0.73 -7.96
CA GLY A 37 -6.87 0.96 -7.05
C GLY A 37 -7.23 0.71 -5.59
N ALA A 38 -8.41 1.16 -5.15
CA ALA A 38 -8.93 0.90 -3.82
C ALA A 38 -9.11 -0.60 -3.54
N LEU A 39 -9.66 -1.35 -4.50
CA LEU A 39 -9.79 -2.81 -4.43
C LEU A 39 -8.42 -3.49 -4.32
N MET A 40 -7.45 -3.08 -5.14
CA MET A 40 -6.08 -3.63 -5.10
C MET A 40 -5.43 -3.41 -3.74
N ILE A 41 -5.53 -2.20 -3.18
CA ILE A 41 -4.97 -1.88 -1.87
C ILE A 41 -5.63 -2.73 -0.78
N ILE A 42 -6.96 -2.71 -0.66
CA ILE A 42 -7.66 -3.43 0.41
C ILE A 42 -7.43 -4.94 0.31
N THR A 43 -7.49 -5.51 -0.89
CA THR A 43 -7.27 -6.96 -1.08
C THR A 43 -5.85 -7.35 -0.71
N ALA A 44 -4.85 -6.57 -1.10
CA ALA A 44 -3.46 -6.80 -0.69
C ALA A 44 -3.27 -6.65 0.83
N SER A 45 -3.83 -5.61 1.46
CA SER A 45 -3.75 -5.41 2.91
C SER A 45 -4.32 -6.60 3.69
N VAL A 46 -5.49 -7.09 3.29
CA VAL A 46 -6.13 -8.26 3.91
C VAL A 46 -5.30 -9.52 3.65
N ALA A 47 -4.81 -9.71 2.43
CA ALA A 47 -3.96 -10.84 2.08
C ALA A 47 -2.65 -10.84 2.89
N SER A 48 -2.05 -9.68 3.14
CA SER A 48 -0.81 -9.56 3.91
C SER A 48 -1.03 -9.96 5.37
N VAL A 49 -2.11 -9.50 6.00
CA VAL A 49 -2.48 -9.94 7.37
C VAL A 49 -2.73 -11.44 7.44
N ALA A 50 -3.39 -12.02 6.43
CA ALA A 50 -3.56 -13.46 6.36
C ALA A 50 -2.22 -14.19 6.15
N GLY A 51 -1.37 -13.68 5.26
CA GLY A 51 -0.06 -14.24 4.93
C GLY A 51 0.92 -14.24 6.10
N GLU A 52 0.83 -13.25 6.99
CA GLU A 52 1.61 -13.22 8.23
C GLU A 52 1.31 -14.43 9.14
N GLN A 53 0.11 -15.00 9.10
CA GLN A 53 -0.26 -16.18 9.91
C GLN A 53 0.42 -17.47 9.41
N PHE A 54 0.88 -17.50 8.17
CA PHE A 54 1.48 -18.69 7.54
C PHE A 54 3.02 -18.65 7.51
N GLY A 55 3.66 -17.57 7.97
CA GLY A 55 5.12 -17.42 7.98
C GLY A 55 5.77 -17.83 9.30
N THR A 56 6.87 -18.59 9.25
CA THR A 56 7.76 -18.80 10.40
C THR A 56 8.67 -17.59 10.60
N TRP A 57 8.63 -17.00 11.80
CA TRP A 57 9.35 -15.79 12.25
C TRP A 57 10.87 -15.71 12.00
N ASN A 58 11.50 -16.79 11.55
CA ASN A 58 12.96 -16.89 11.44
C ASN A 58 13.49 -16.62 10.01
N GLN A 59 12.62 -16.31 9.05
CA GLN A 59 13.00 -15.95 7.69
C GLN A 59 12.07 -14.86 7.16
N THR A 60 12.58 -14.01 6.27
CA THR A 60 11.81 -13.00 5.53
C THR A 60 10.42 -13.53 5.17
N HIS A 61 9.38 -12.75 5.42
CA HIS A 61 8.00 -13.11 5.09
C HIS A 61 7.80 -13.16 3.56
N ILE A 62 8.29 -14.22 2.92
CA ILE A 62 8.10 -14.58 1.51
C ILE A 62 6.63 -14.40 1.07
N PRO A 63 5.61 -14.76 1.88
CA PRO A 63 4.21 -14.54 1.51
C PRO A 63 3.86 -13.06 1.30
N VAL A 64 4.25 -12.19 2.25
CA VAL A 64 3.95 -10.75 2.19
C VAL A 64 4.69 -10.09 1.02
N MET A 65 5.96 -10.44 0.83
CA MET A 65 6.74 -9.97 -0.31
C MET A 65 6.09 -10.36 -1.64
N THR A 66 5.59 -11.59 -1.75
CA THR A 66 4.88 -12.06 -2.97
C THR A 66 3.62 -11.24 -3.23
N ILE A 67 2.85 -10.92 -2.18
CA ILE A 67 1.66 -10.06 -2.28
C ILE A 67 2.05 -8.67 -2.76
N ASP A 68 3.13 -8.09 -2.26
CA ASP A 68 3.60 -6.78 -2.68
C ASP A 68 4.08 -6.76 -4.14
N PHE A 69 4.71 -7.82 -4.63
CA PHE A 69 5.05 -7.95 -6.06
C PHE A 69 3.80 -8.05 -6.95
N ILE A 70 2.78 -8.79 -6.52
CA ILE A 70 1.50 -8.88 -7.25
C ILE A 70 0.82 -7.50 -7.27
N LEU A 71 0.79 -6.81 -6.12
CA LEU A 71 0.24 -5.47 -6.02
C LEU A 71 1.01 -4.47 -6.90
N LEU A 72 2.34 -4.56 -6.94
CA LEU A 72 3.19 -3.75 -7.82
C LEU A 72 2.82 -3.95 -9.30
N ALA A 73 2.68 -5.19 -9.73
CA ALA A 73 2.24 -5.51 -11.08
C ALA A 73 0.83 -4.96 -11.38
N GLY A 74 -0.07 -5.04 -10.39
CA GLY A 74 -1.41 -4.46 -10.47
C GLY A 74 -1.40 -2.94 -10.64
N PHE A 75 -0.60 -2.23 -9.85
CA PHE A 75 -0.44 -0.78 -9.98
C PHE A 75 0.22 -0.38 -11.30
N TYR A 76 1.25 -1.11 -11.73
CA TYR A 76 1.88 -0.89 -13.02
C TYR A 76 0.88 -1.05 -14.17
N TRP A 77 0.09 -2.12 -14.15
CA TRP A 77 -0.99 -2.34 -15.11
C TRP A 77 -2.04 -1.22 -15.08
N LEU A 78 -2.41 -0.75 -13.89
CA LEU A 78 -3.36 0.36 -13.73
C LEU A 78 -2.78 1.67 -14.28
N ALA A 79 -1.49 1.94 -14.06
CA ALA A 79 -0.78 3.09 -14.58
C ALA A 79 -0.76 3.13 -16.11
N LEU A 80 -0.62 1.98 -16.76
CA LEU A 80 -0.65 1.89 -18.23
C LEU A 80 -2.05 2.12 -18.84
N ARG A 81 -3.12 1.94 -18.06
CA ARG A 81 -4.51 2.01 -18.57
C ARG A 81 -5.31 3.21 -18.07
N SER A 82 -4.86 3.84 -17.00
CA SER A 82 -5.52 5.00 -16.44
C SER A 82 -5.22 6.25 -17.27
N LYS A 83 -6.22 7.13 -17.42
CA LYS A 83 -6.02 8.48 -17.96
C LYS A 83 -5.45 9.45 -16.92
N SER A 84 -5.48 9.05 -15.66
CA SER A 84 -4.98 9.80 -14.50
C SER A 84 -3.49 9.56 -14.28
N TYR A 85 -2.77 10.57 -13.81
CA TYR A 85 -1.34 10.46 -13.50
C TYR A 85 -1.03 9.74 -12.18
N TRP A 86 -1.97 9.73 -11.23
CA TRP A 86 -1.73 9.23 -9.88
C TRP A 86 -1.32 7.76 -9.75
N PRO A 87 -1.76 6.81 -10.62
CA PRO A 87 -1.32 5.43 -10.49
C PRO A 87 0.17 5.26 -10.81
N ILE A 88 0.78 6.15 -11.60
CA ILE A 88 2.23 6.16 -11.83
C ILE A 88 2.96 6.47 -10.52
N TRP A 89 2.48 7.45 -9.77
CA TRP A 89 3.08 7.85 -8.49
C TRP A 89 2.95 6.73 -7.46
N VAL A 90 1.76 6.13 -7.39
CA VAL A 90 1.49 4.96 -6.54
C VAL A 90 2.41 3.80 -6.89
N THR A 91 2.60 3.50 -8.18
CA THR A 91 3.53 2.46 -8.63
C THR A 91 4.97 2.76 -8.18
N GLY A 92 5.41 4.01 -8.28
CA GLY A 92 6.75 4.43 -7.86
C GLY A 92 6.98 4.26 -6.35
N PHE A 93 6.03 4.71 -5.52
CA PHE A 93 6.14 4.54 -4.06
C PHE A 93 6.08 3.06 -3.65
N HIS A 94 5.21 2.28 -4.29
CA HIS A 94 5.11 0.85 -4.00
C HIS A 94 6.37 0.08 -4.43
N LEU A 95 7.02 0.50 -5.53
CA LEU A 95 8.31 -0.05 -5.94
C LEU A 95 9.38 0.17 -4.86
N ILE A 96 9.41 1.36 -4.23
CA ILE A 96 10.33 1.64 -3.12
C ILE A 96 10.03 0.73 -1.91
N SER A 97 8.76 0.45 -1.64
CA SER A 97 8.36 -0.52 -0.61
C SER A 97 8.91 -1.92 -0.92
N VAL A 98 8.72 -2.40 -2.15
CA VAL A 98 9.27 -3.69 -2.60
C VAL A 98 10.80 -3.74 -2.48
N PHE A 99 11.51 -2.68 -2.88
CA PHE A 99 12.96 -2.59 -2.70
C PHE A 99 13.37 -2.59 -1.22
N SER A 100 12.55 -2.04 -0.33
CA SER A 100 12.80 -2.10 1.12
C SER A 100 12.75 -3.55 1.62
N HIS A 101 11.81 -4.37 1.14
CA HIS A 101 11.78 -5.81 1.46
C HIS A 101 13.01 -6.54 0.93
N ILE A 102 13.46 -6.22 -0.29
CA ILE A 102 14.68 -6.78 -0.88
C ILE A 102 15.91 -6.37 -0.06
N ALA A 103 16.01 -5.11 0.37
CA ALA A 103 17.14 -4.64 1.17
C ALA A 103 17.24 -5.38 2.51
N VAL A 104 16.09 -5.63 3.16
CA VAL A 104 16.06 -6.39 4.43
C VAL A 104 16.41 -7.86 4.24
N LEU A 105 16.11 -8.47 3.08
CA LEU A 105 16.54 -9.83 2.75
C LEU A 105 18.06 -10.03 2.80
N PHE A 106 18.84 -8.98 2.51
CA PHE A 106 20.30 -9.02 2.47
C PHE A 106 20.96 -8.47 3.74
N ALA A 107 20.18 -8.05 4.73
CA ALA A 107 20.70 -7.45 5.95
C ALA A 107 20.58 -8.44 7.11
N ASP A 108 21.73 -8.87 7.64
CA ASP A 108 21.83 -9.95 8.64
C ASP A 108 21.23 -9.59 10.01
N ASP A 109 20.97 -8.30 10.28
CA ASP A 109 20.57 -7.82 11.62
C ASP A 109 19.56 -6.66 11.58
N VAL A 110 18.47 -6.82 10.81
CA VAL A 110 17.38 -5.82 10.78
C VAL A 110 16.41 -6.08 11.92
N ARG A 111 16.35 -5.10 12.84
CA ARG A 111 15.36 -5.09 13.91
C ARG A 111 13.95 -5.14 13.32
N GLN A 112 13.13 -6.11 13.74
CA GLN A 112 11.77 -6.36 13.23
C GLN A 112 10.87 -5.11 13.16
N MET A 113 11.03 -4.18 14.11
CA MET A 113 10.36 -2.88 14.11
C MET A 113 10.65 -2.03 12.87
N LEU A 114 11.87 -2.08 12.33
CA LEU A 114 12.23 -1.36 11.12
C LEU A 114 11.54 -1.97 9.90
N TYR A 115 11.43 -3.30 9.82
CA TYR A 115 10.75 -3.99 8.71
C TYR A 115 9.27 -3.60 8.60
N TYR A 116 8.51 -3.72 9.69
CA TYR A 116 7.10 -3.29 9.71
C TYR A 116 6.95 -1.78 9.58
N GLY A 117 7.88 -1.02 10.18
CA GLY A 117 7.93 0.43 10.07
C GLY A 117 8.06 0.91 8.63
N PHE A 118 8.89 0.27 7.80
CA PHE A 118 9.05 0.65 6.39
C PHE A 118 7.80 0.35 5.56
N GLY A 119 7.16 -0.81 5.74
CA GLY A 119 5.91 -1.13 5.03
C GLY A 119 4.78 -0.15 5.39
N ALA A 120 4.60 0.11 6.70
CA ALA A 120 3.61 1.08 7.17
C ALA A 120 3.95 2.50 6.68
N PHE A 121 5.22 2.88 6.70
CA PHE A 121 5.67 4.20 6.25
C PHE A 121 5.36 4.43 4.77
N TRP A 122 5.68 3.48 3.89
CA TRP A 122 5.45 3.63 2.44
C TRP A 122 3.98 3.56 2.04
N SER A 123 3.13 2.96 2.87
CA SER A 123 1.69 2.98 2.64
C SER A 123 1.10 4.41 2.69
N LEU A 124 1.68 5.32 3.47
CA LEU A 124 1.22 6.71 3.58
C LEU A 124 1.39 7.49 2.27
N PRO A 125 2.58 7.57 1.64
CA PRO A 125 2.74 8.16 0.31
C PRO A 125 1.83 7.54 -0.75
N ILE A 126 1.62 6.22 -0.72
CA ILE A 126 0.74 5.53 -1.67
C ILE A 126 -0.70 6.02 -1.54
N LEU A 127 -1.26 6.00 -0.33
CA LEU A 127 -2.62 6.45 -0.06
C LEU A 127 -2.79 7.94 -0.37
N LEU A 128 -1.80 8.76 0.00
CA LEU A 128 -1.80 10.19 -0.26
C LEU A 128 -1.76 10.51 -1.76
N ALA A 129 -0.90 9.83 -2.51
CA ALA A 129 -0.79 10.00 -3.96
C ALA A 129 -2.12 9.67 -4.66
N MET A 130 -2.79 8.59 -4.24
CA MET A 130 -4.11 8.23 -4.75
C MET A 130 -5.15 9.32 -4.45
N VAL A 131 -5.24 9.79 -3.20
CA VAL A 131 -6.23 10.81 -2.79
C VAL A 131 -5.98 12.14 -3.49
N ILE A 132 -4.74 12.64 -3.49
CA ILE A 132 -4.36 13.90 -4.17
C ILE A 132 -4.65 13.79 -5.67
N GLY A 133 -4.25 12.68 -6.27
CA GLY A 133 -4.47 12.37 -7.67
C GLY A 133 -5.93 12.47 -8.09
N ILE A 134 -6.78 11.71 -7.39
CA ILE A 134 -8.23 11.70 -7.63
C ILE A 134 -8.84 13.08 -7.41
N SER A 135 -8.38 13.81 -6.38
CA SER A 135 -8.88 15.16 -6.10
C SER A 135 -8.55 16.13 -7.23
N ARG A 136 -7.33 16.06 -7.78
CA ARG A 136 -6.91 16.89 -8.92
C ARG A 136 -7.67 16.54 -10.20
N ASP A 137 -7.83 15.25 -10.49
CA ASP A 137 -8.60 14.80 -11.66
C ASP A 137 -10.05 15.32 -11.60
N ARG A 138 -10.67 15.31 -10.40
CA ARG A 138 -12.03 15.84 -10.23
C ARG A 138 -12.11 17.35 -10.44
N LEU A 139 -11.14 18.12 -9.93
CA LEU A 139 -11.11 19.57 -10.11
C LEU A 139 -11.00 19.93 -11.60
N GLN A 140 -10.15 19.23 -12.36
CA GLN A 140 -9.99 19.44 -13.80
C GLN A 140 -11.25 19.11 -14.61
N HIS A 141 -12.12 18.24 -14.11
CA HIS A 141 -13.41 17.95 -14.75
C HIS A 141 -14.51 18.97 -14.43
N ILE A 142 -14.32 19.83 -13.42
CA ILE A 142 -15.31 20.86 -13.01
C ILE A 142 -15.07 22.19 -13.72
N GLU A 143 -13.82 22.51 -14.10
CA GLU A 143 -13.52 23.72 -14.88
C GLU A 143 -13.78 23.45 -16.39
N PRO A 144 -14.80 24.08 -17.02
CA PRO A 144 -14.96 24.01 -18.46
C PRO A 144 -13.88 24.88 -19.13
N GLY A 145 -13.11 24.27 -20.02
CA GLY A 145 -12.20 24.98 -20.94
C GLY A 145 -12.94 25.72 -22.04
#